data_AF-A0A6D0EYH6-F1
#
_entry.id   AF-A0A6D0EYH6-F1
#
_cell.length_a   1.000
_cell.length_b   1.000
_cell.length_c   1.000
_cell.angle_alpha   90.00
_cell.angle_beta   90.00
_cell.angle_gamma   90.00
#
_symmetry.space_group_name_H-M   'P 1'
#
loop_
_entity.id
_entity.type
_entity.pdbx_description
1 polymer ?
#
loop_
_entity_poly.entity_id
_entity_poly.type
_entity_poly.pdbx_seq_one_letter_code
_entity_poly.pdbx_strand_id
1 'polypeptide(L)' 'LGLDAVPIEGFDAAILDAEFGLKEKGYTSLVVVPVGHHSVEDFNATLPKSRLPQNITLTEV' A
#
# COMPACT_ATOMS: atom_id res chain seq x y z
N LEU A 1 -8.09 6.31 14.59
CA LEU A 1 -7.78 7.38 13.62
C LEU A 1 -8.84 7.48 12.54
N GLY A 2 -9.49 6.38 12.11
CA GLY A 2 -10.61 6.45 11.15
C GLY A 2 -10.20 6.88 9.74
N LEU A 3 -8.93 6.63 9.39
CA LEU A 3 -8.34 6.99 8.11
C LEU A 3 -8.29 5.77 7.20
N ASP A 4 -8.54 6.01 5.92
CA ASP A 4 -8.29 5.09 4.83
C ASP A 4 -6.84 5.21 4.36
N ALA A 5 -6.31 4.11 3.81
CA ALA A 5 -4.98 4.08 3.22
C ALA A 5 -4.89 3.04 2.10
N VAL A 6 -4.01 3.28 1.13
CA VAL A 6 -3.73 2.33 0.04
C VAL A 6 -2.22 2.12 -0.13
N PRO A 7 -1.68 0.91 0.06
CA PRO A 7 -0.28 0.63 -0.26
C PRO A 7 -0.10 0.55 -1.78
N ILE A 8 0.90 1.26 -2.31
CA ILE A 8 1.22 1.31 -3.74
C ILE A 8 2.69 0.92 -3.94
N GLU A 9 2.91 -0.18 -4.65
CA GLU A 9 4.22 -0.58 -5.20
C GLU A 9 4.34 -0.23 -6.70
N GLY A 10 3.23 0.06 -7.37
CA GLY A 10 3.17 0.37 -8.79
C GLY A 10 3.57 1.82 -9.11
N PHE A 11 4.79 2.21 -8.78
CA PHE A 11 5.38 3.51 -9.12
C PHE A 11 6.82 3.35 -9.63
N ASP A 12 7.35 4.37 -10.32
CA ASP A 12 8.75 4.39 -10.73
C ASP A 12 9.63 4.91 -9.56
N ALA A 13 10.26 3.97 -8.86
CA ALA A 13 11.13 4.27 -7.74
C ALA A 13 12.37 5.08 -8.15
N ALA A 14 12.87 4.93 -9.39
CA ALA A 14 14.03 5.70 -9.83
C ALA A 14 13.68 7.18 -10.02
N ILE A 15 12.50 7.47 -10.57
CA ILE A 15 11.97 8.84 -10.68
C ILE A 15 11.74 9.43 -9.29
N LEU A 16 11.08 8.68 -8.39
CA LEU A 16 10.80 9.17 -7.04
C LEU A 16 12.07 9.39 -6.22
N ASP A 17 13.04 8.48 -6.31
CA ASP A 17 14.34 8.64 -5.66
C ASP A 17 15.09 9.87 -6.16
N ALA A 18 15.06 10.13 -7.47
CA ALA A 18 15.71 11.29 -8.08
C ALA A 18 15.04 12.60 -7.67
N GLU A 19 13.71 12.66 -7.66
CA GLU A 19 12.93 13.84 -7.25
C GLU A 19 13.28 14.29 -5.82
N PHE A 20 13.51 13.33 -4.92
CA PHE A 20 13.79 13.62 -3.50
C PHE A 20 15.26 13.51 -3.11
N GLY A 21 16.15 13.21 -4.06
CA GLY A 21 17.57 12.96 -3.81
C GLY A 21 17.81 11.89 -2.74
N LEU A 22 17.09 10.77 -2.84
CA LEU A 22 17.13 9.72 -1.82
C LEU A 22 18.43 8.93 -1.87
N LYS A 23 18.95 8.68 -3.07
CA LYS A 23 20.18 7.90 -3.24
C LYS A 23 21.40 8.58 -2.67
N GLU A 24 21.53 9.91 -2.80
CA GLU A 24 22.64 10.64 -2.16
C GLU A 24 22.56 10.58 -0.63
N LYS A 25 21.36 10.40 -0.08
CA LYS A 25 21.10 10.25 1.35
C LYS A 25 21.23 8.79 1.83
N GLY A 26 21.52 7.85 0.95
CA GLY A 26 21.62 6.42 1.27
C GLY A 26 20.28 5.70 1.41
N TYR A 27 19.21 6.24 0.81
CA TYR A 27 17.86 5.66 0.84
C TYR A 27 17.33 5.33 -0.56
N THR A 28 16.27 4.53 -0.61
CA THR A 28 15.47 4.24 -1.80
C THR A 28 14.00 4.08 -1.40
N SER A 29 13.10 4.51 -2.27
CA SER A 29 11.66 4.39 -2.09
C SER A 29 11.17 2.98 -2.38
N LEU A 30 10.30 2.45 -1.51
CA LEU A 30 9.79 1.07 -1.62
C LEU A 30 8.27 1.03 -1.80
N VAL A 31 7.54 1.79 -1.00
CA VAL A 31 6.08 1.81 -0.99
C VAL A 31 5.60 3.24 -0.80
N VAL A 32 4.60 3.63 -1.57
CA VAL A 32 3.85 4.88 -1.37
C VAL A 32 2.54 4.54 -0.66
N VAL A 33 2.18 5.32 0.37
CA VAL A 33 0.92 5.14 1.10
C VAL A 33 0.18 6.47 1.19
N PRO A 34 -0.76 6.75 0.27
CA PRO A 34 -1.74 7.81 0.46
C PRO A 34 -2.62 7.48 1.67
N VAL A 35 -2.84 8.46 2.54
CA VAL A 35 -3.66 8.34 3.75
C VAL A 35 -4.68 9.48 3.77
N GLY A 36 -5.95 9.17 4.04
CA GLY A 36 -7.03 10.16 4.02
C GLY A 36 -8.40 9.55 4.26
N HIS A 37 -9.40 10.00 3.51
CA HIS A 37 -10.75 9.43 3.50
C HIS A 37 -11.17 9.15 2.05
N HIS A 38 -11.75 7.98 1.79
CA HIS A 38 -12.24 7.61 0.47
C HIS A 38 -13.40 8.50 0.01
N SER A 39 -13.51 8.71 -1.30
CA SER A 39 -14.65 9.40 -1.91
C SER A 39 -15.78 8.41 -2.21
N VAL A 40 -16.94 8.93 -2.63
CA VAL A 40 -18.06 8.12 -3.12
C VAL A 40 -17.73 7.33 -4.39
N GLU A 41 -16.61 7.64 -5.05
CA GLU A 41 -16.15 6.97 -6.27
C GLU A 41 -15.30 5.72 -5.96
N ASP A 42 -14.95 5.48 -4.69
CA ASP A 42 -14.26 4.25 -4.28
C ASP A 42 -15.20 3.04 -4.34
N PHE A 43 -15.23 2.39 -5.49
CA PHE A 43 -15.99 1.17 -5.69
C PHE A 43 -15.56 0.03 -4.74
N ASN A 44 -14.29 0.01 -4.31
CA ASN A 44 -13.73 -1.09 -3.51
C ASN A 44 -14.15 -0.99 -2.04
N ALA A 45 -14.61 0.18 -1.58
CA ALA A 45 -15.08 0.40 -0.21
C ALA A 45 -16.24 -0.53 0.19
N THR A 46 -17.10 -0.91 -0.77
CA THR A 46 -18.31 -1.71 -0.51
C THR A 46 -18.14 -3.20 -0.81
N LEU A 47 -17.05 -3.60 -1.46
CA LEU A 47 -16.81 -4.99 -1.81
C LEU A 47 -16.40 -5.80 -0.56
N PRO A 48 -16.87 -7.05 -0.42
CA PRO A 48 -16.42 -7.91 0.66
C PRO A 48 -14.94 -8.27 0.49
N LYS A 49 -14.19 -8.33 1.60
CA LYS A 49 -12.78 -8.73 1.56
C LYS A 49 -12.67 -10.23 1.26
N SER A 50 -11.77 -10.57 0.33
CA SER A 50 -11.43 -11.96 0.02
C SER A 50 -10.06 -12.33 0.61
N ARG A 51 -9.97 -13.49 1.26
CA ARG A 51 -8.74 -14.06 1.85
C ARG A 51 -8.77 -15.58 1.69
N LEU A 52 -7.59 -16.20 1.68
CA LEU A 52 -7.49 -17.66 1.79
C LEU A 52 -8.06 -18.14 3.14
N PRO A 53 -8.69 -19.33 3.20
CA PRO A 53 -9.21 -19.87 4.45
C PRO A 53 -8.08 -20.27 5.41
N GLN A 54 -8.40 -20.33 6.71
CA GLN A 54 -7.43 -20.54 7.79
C GLN A 54 -6.63 -21.85 7.64
N ASN A 55 -7.28 -22.91 7.18
CA ASN A 55 -6.63 -24.22 6.97
C ASN A 55 -5.57 -24.21 5.86
N ILE A 56 -5.51 -23.16 5.04
CA ILE A 56 -4.46 -22.96 4.04
C ILE A 56 -3.34 -22.05 4.58
N THR A 57 -3.66 -21.13 5.50
CA THR A 57 -2.72 -20.10 5.97
C THR A 57 -2.07 -20.42 7.31
N LEU A 58 -2.65 -21.31 8.12
CA LEU A 58 -2.15 -21.69 9.44
C LEU A 58 -1.98 -23.21 9.56
N THR A 59 -0.97 -23.62 10.30
CA THR A 59 -0.77 -24.99 10.79
C THR A 59 -0.70 -24.93 12.31
N GLU A 60 -1.62 -25.62 12.98
CA GLU A 60 -1.62 -25.75 14.44
C GLU A 60 -0.76 -26.97 14.83
N VAL A 61 0.08 -26.81 15.85
CA VAL A 61 1.04 -27.82 16.35
C VAL A 61 0.82 -28.14 17.81
#